data_AF-A0A521Y2A1-F1
#
_entry.id   AF-A0A521Y2A1-F1
#
_cell.length_a   1.000
_cell.length_b   1.000
_cell.length_c   1.000
_cell.angle_alpha   90.00
_cell.angle_beta   90.00
_cell.angle_gamma   90.00
#
_symmetry.space_group_name_H-M   'P 1'
#
loop_
_entity.id
_entity.type
_entity.pdbx_description
1 polymer ?
#
loop_
_entity_poly.entity_id
_entity_poly.type
_entity_poly.pdbx_seq_one_letter_code
_entity_poly.pdbx_strand_id
1 'polypeptide(L)' 'MNTEKLSISLPIVLAEFVKEYQATHAYKTKSEVIQEAVKLLRQKELENSYRQANKEADIGLDASVSDGLDDETR' A
#
# COMPACT_ATOMS: atom_id res chain seq x y z
N MET A 1 2.22 4.35 20.59
CA MET A 1 2.63 3.39 19.54
C MET A 1 3.96 2.79 19.97
N ASN A 2 4.05 1.47 20.08
CA ASN A 2 5.32 0.82 20.39
C ASN A 2 6.19 0.80 19.13
N THR A 3 7.47 1.12 19.29
CA THR A 3 8.45 1.14 18.20
C THR A 3 9.45 0.03 18.44
N GLU A 4 9.69 -0.80 17.43
CA GLU A 4 10.71 -1.84 17.46
C GLU A 4 11.95 -1.39 16.67
N LYS A 5 13.14 -1.58 17.23
CA LYS A 5 14.39 -1.21 16.57
C LYS A 5 14.84 -2.34 15.64
N LEU A 6 14.95 -2.02 14.36
CA LEU A 6 15.50 -2.91 13.34
C LEU A 6 16.97 -2.57 13.05
N SER A 7 17.80 -3.60 12.93
CA SER A 7 19.18 -3.50 12.44
C SER A 7 19.27 -4.30 11.15
N ILE A 8 19.50 -3.60 10.03
CA ILE A 8 19.52 -4.21 8.70
C ILE A 8 20.83 -3.91 7.98
N SER A 9 21.28 -4.85 7.15
CA SER A 9 22.36 -4.63 6.20
C SER A 9 21.76 -4.41 4.82
N LEU A 10 22.24 -3.38 4.12
CA LEU A 10 21.80 -3.06 2.76
C LEU A 10 23.00 -3.12 1.80
N PRO A 11 22.82 -3.57 0.56
CA PRO A 11 23.79 -3.33 -0.50
C PRO A 11 24.13 -1.85 -0.60
N ILE A 12 25.39 -1.54 -0.93
CA ILE A 12 25.91 -0.16 -0.93
C ILE A 12 25.07 0.78 -1.81
N VAL A 13 24.65 0.30 -2.99
CA VAL A 13 23.82 1.04 -3.95
C VAL A 13 22.48 1.45 -3.32
N LEU A 14 21.86 0.58 -2.53
CA LEU A 14 20.59 0.91 -1.85
C LEU A 14 20.81 1.86 -0.67
N ALA A 15 21.93 1.73 0.05
CA ALA A 15 22.28 2.65 1.13
C ALA A 15 22.57 4.06 0.59
N GLU A 16 23.22 4.17 -0.57
CA GLU A 16 23.46 5.43 -1.28
C GLU A 16 22.14 6.05 -1.75
N PHE A 17 21.27 5.25 -2.38
CA PHE A 17 19.93 5.70 -2.75
C PHE A 17 19.15 6.28 -1.56
N VAL A 18 19.14 5.60 -0.41
CA VAL A 18 18.46 6.09 0.79
C VAL A 18 19.04 7.42 1.27
N LYS A 19 20.37 7.59 1.18
CA LYS A 19 21.04 8.83 1.57
C LYS A 19 20.69 9.99 0.63
N GLU A 20 20.67 9.74 -0.68
CA GLU A 20 20.28 10.74 -1.68
C GLU A 20 18.81 11.11 -1.52
N TYR A 21 17.93 10.12 -1.44
CA TYR A 21 16.50 10.33 -1.27
C TYR A 21 16.19 11.11 0.00
N GLN A 22 16.90 10.83 1.10
CA GLN A 22 16.82 11.60 2.33
C GLN A 22 17.11 13.09 2.08
N ALA A 23 18.22 13.39 1.40
CA ALA A 23 18.66 14.76 1.15
C ALA A 23 17.72 15.50 0.20
N THR A 24 17.28 14.86 -0.89
CA THR A 24 16.42 15.48 -1.91
C THR A 24 15.01 15.79 -1.39
N HIS A 25 14.47 14.95 -0.50
CA HIS A 25 13.09 15.08 0.00
C HIS A 25 13.01 15.63 1.43
N ALA A 26 14.12 16.17 1.95
CA ALA A 26 14.23 16.80 3.26
C ALA A 26 13.78 15.91 4.45
N TYR A 27 14.02 14.60 4.36
CA TYR A 27 13.82 13.71 5.50
C TYR A 27 14.91 13.94 6.57
N LYS A 28 14.51 13.89 7.83
CA LYS A 28 15.42 14.08 8.98
C LYS A 28 16.35 12.90 9.16
N THR A 29 15.88 11.69 8.88
CA THR A 29 16.68 10.47 9.06
C THR A 29 16.50 9.47 7.93
N LYS A 30 17.52 8.62 7.72
CA LYS A 30 17.42 7.44 6.84
C LYS A 30 16.25 6.53 7.23
N SER A 31 15.97 6.42 8.53
CA SER A 31 14.86 5.61 9.03
C SER A 31 13.49 6.13 8.60
N GLU A 32 13.31 7.43 8.36
CA GLU A 32 12.07 7.97 7.81
C GLU A 32 11.88 7.54 6.35
N VAL A 33 12.96 7.56 5.55
CA VAL A 33 12.93 7.04 4.17
C VAL A 33 12.53 5.56 4.15
N ILE A 34 13.12 4.75 5.04
CA ILE A 34 12.77 3.33 5.15
C ILE A 34 11.31 3.15 5.62
N GLN A 35 10.82 3.95 6.56
CA GLN A 35 9.41 3.90 6.99
C GLN A 35 8.46 4.19 5.84
N GLU A 36 8.72 5.21 5.03
CA GLU A 36 7.89 5.52 3.86
C GLU A 36 7.94 4.40 2.82
N ALA A 37 9.13 3.84 2.55
CA ALA A 37 9.25 2.68 1.66
C ALA A 37 8.43 1.48 2.14
N VAL A 38 8.45 1.17 3.44
CA VAL A 38 7.66 0.07 4.03
C VAL A 38 6.15 0.35 3.94
N LYS A 39 5.71 1.60 4.15
CA LYS A 39 4.30 1.98 3.95
C LYS A 39 3.85 1.77 2.51
N LEU A 40 4.68 2.18 1.53
CA LEU A 40 4.39 1.99 0.11
C LEU A 40 4.31 0.50 -0.27
N LEU A 41 5.17 -0.34 0.31
CA LEU A 41 5.10 -1.81 0.11
C LEU A 41 3.77 -2.36 0.63
N ARG A 42 3.36 -1.98 1.84
CA ARG A 42 2.07 -2.40 2.41
C ARG A 42 0.88 -1.95 1.56
N GLN A 43 0.93 -0.72 1.04
CA GLN A 43 -0.12 -0.22 0.15
C GLN A 43 -0.19 -1.06 -1.14
N LYS A 44 0.96 -1.37 -1.75
CA LYS A 44 1.02 -2.18 -2.97
C LYS A 44 0.48 -3.60 -2.74
N GLU A 45 0.76 -4.21 -1.59
CA GLU A 45 0.19 -5.50 -1.21
C GLU A 45 -1.33 -5.44 -1.06
N LEU A 46 -1.83 -4.37 -0.44
CA LEU A 46 -3.27 -4.14 -0.31
C LEU A 46 -3.95 -3.99 -1.68
N GLU A 47 -3.39 -3.19 -2.57
CA GLU A 47 -3.87 -3.02 -3.94
C GLU A 47 -3.86 -4.34 -4.72
N ASN A 48 -2.83 -5.18 -4.53
CA ASN A 48 -2.78 -6.51 -5.12
C ASN A 48 -3.90 -7.43 -4.60
N SER A 49 -4.16 -7.41 -3.29
CA SER A 49 -5.24 -8.19 -2.68
C SER A 49 -6.60 -7.78 -3.24
N TYR A 50 -6.89 -6.48 -3.31
CA TYR A 50 -8.14 -5.98 -3.91
C TYR A 50 -8.28 -6.38 -5.38
N ARG A 51 -7.19 -6.28 -6.17
CA ARG A 51 -7.22 -6.74 -7.57
C ARG A 51 -7.51 -8.22 -7.71
N GLN A 52 -7.00 -9.05 -6.80
CA GLN A 52 -7.26 -10.49 -6.81
C GLN A 52 -8.71 -10.80 -6.40
N ALA A 53 -9.20 -10.19 -5.33
CA ALA A 53 -10.57 -10.36 -4.85
C ALA A 53 -11.60 -9.89 -5.90
N ASN A 54 -11.36 -8.77 -6.59
CA ASN A 54 -12.25 -8.30 -7.65
C ASN A 54 -12.31 -9.27 -8.84
N LYS A 55 -11.19 -9.92 -9.21
CA LYS A 55 -11.20 -10.96 -10.25
C LYS A 55 -12.03 -12.17 -9.86
N GLU A 56 -12.11 -12.48 -8.56
CA GLU A 56 -12.89 -13.60 -8.04
C GLU A 56 -14.38 -13.24 -7.86
N ALA A 57 -14.70 -11.97 -7.61
CA ALA A 57 -16.05 -11.47 -7.35
C ALA A 57 -16.89 -11.19 -8.61
N ASP A 58 -16.28 -11.13 -9.79
CA ASP A 58 -16.90 -10.68 -11.06
C ASP A 58 -17.98 -11.64 -11.62
N ILE A 59 -18.15 -12.83 -11.03
CA ILE A 59 -19.00 -13.89 -11.61
C ILE A 59 -20.42 -13.92 -11.01
N GLY A 60 -20.68 -13.29 -9.85
CA GLY A 60 -21.94 -13.49 -9.11
C GLY A 60 -22.68 -12.25 -8.62
N LEU A 61 -22.08 -11.06 -8.70
CA LEU A 61 -22.65 -9.85 -8.11
C LEU A 61 -23.62 -9.11 -9.03
N ASP A 62 -23.47 -9.23 -10.36
CA ASP A 62 -24.24 -8.47 -11.35
C ASP A 62 -25.75 -8.77 -11.32
N ALA A 63 -26.14 -10.02 -11.00
CA ALA A 63 -27.54 -10.44 -10.98
C ALA A 63 -28.38 -9.85 -9.83
N SER A 64 -27.74 -9.35 -8.76
CA SER A 64 -28.43 -8.82 -7.57
C SER A 64 -28.30 -7.30 -7.43
N VAL A 65 -27.64 -6.61 -8.37
CA VAL A 65 -27.39 -5.16 -8.29
C VAL A 65 -28.70 -4.34 -8.29
N SER A 66 -29.76 -4.87 -8.90
CA SER A 66 -31.07 -4.22 -8.98
C SER A 66 -32.07 -4.68 -7.90
N ASP A 67 -31.70 -5.65 -7.05
CA ASP A 67 -32.60 -6.16 -6.02
C ASP A 67 -32.89 -5.09 -4.96
N GLY A 68 -34.15 -4.66 -4.84
CA GLY A 68 -34.60 -3.63 -3.90
C GLY A 68 -34.59 -2.18 -4.42
N LEU A 69 -34.25 -1.93 -5.69
CA LEU A 69 -34.29 -0.58 -6.30
C LEU A 69 -35.62 -0.26 -7.01
N ASP A 70 -36.56 -1.20 -7.05
CA ASP A 70 -37.85 -1.03 -7.73
C ASP A 70 -38.86 -0.13 -6.97
N ASP A 71 -38.56 0.26 -5.72
CA ASP A 71 -39.53 0.93 -4.82
C ASP A 71 -39.49 2.48 -4.89
N GLU A 72 -38.62 3.08 -5.70
CA GLU A 72 -38.41 4.54 -5.73
C GLU A 72 -39.23 5.31 -6.79
N THR A 73 -40.11 4.64 -7.55
CA THR A 73 -40.89 5.28 -8.65
C THR A 73 -42.37 5.55 -8.32
N ARG A 74 -42.77 5.62 -7.04
CA ARG A 74 -44.17 5.84 -6.64
C ARG A 74 -44.47 7.19 -6.01
#